data_AF-A0A182W7U6-F1
#
_entry.id   AF-A0A182W7U6-F1
#
_cell.length_a   1.000
_cell.length_b   1.000
_cell.length_c   1.000
_cell.angle_alpha   90.00
_cell.angle_beta   90.00
_cell.angle_gamma   90.00
#
_symmetry.space_group_name_H-M   'P 1'
#
loop_
_entity.id
_entity.type
_entity.pdbx_description
1 polymer ?
#
loop_
_entity_poly.entity_id
_entity_poly.type
_entity_poly.pdbx_seq_one_letter_code
_entity_poly.pdbx_strand_id
1 'polypeptide(L)'
;MKAVYVLAIALSLAVATQGAPQLLFGSLTVLAETISNLVAQLTTLLNNVLVSAGTTTRSVLSSVVGNALSLLYGLANTAISLLLVPQGALTTVNALLTDATNQIATIVNGAGTSLATLVPALGNVQTILSTLVSRLSALNLTALAPLQSTLTQLASTLGSAISQISG
;
A
#
# COMPACT_ATOMS: atom_id res chain seq x y z
N MET A 1 13.79 1.32 7.96
CA MET A 1 13.93 0.83 9.36
C MET A 1 12.85 1.36 10.31
N LYS A 2 12.41 2.62 10.24
CA LYS A 2 11.42 3.17 11.19
C LYS A 2 10.00 2.56 11.13
N ALA A 3 9.51 2.16 9.95
CA ALA A 3 8.17 1.58 9.80
C ALA A 3 8.00 0.22 10.51
N VAL A 4 9.04 -0.62 10.47
CA VAL A 4 9.07 -1.93 11.15
C VAL A 4 8.97 -1.76 12.67
N TYR A 5 9.60 -0.71 13.21
CA TYR A 5 9.51 -0.41 14.65
C TYR A 5 8.11 0.04 15.08
N VAL A 6 7.42 0.86 14.29
CA VAL A 6 6.07 1.30 14.65
C VAL A 6 5.06 0.15 14.56
N LEU A 7 5.21 -0.73 13.56
CA LEU A 7 4.42 -1.95 13.46
C LEU A 7 4.68 -2.89 14.65
N ALA A 8 5.95 -3.12 14.99
CA ALA A 8 6.33 -3.98 16.13
C ALA A 8 5.85 -3.39 17.46
N ILE A 9 5.82 -2.06 17.60
CA ILE A 9 5.28 -1.37 18.78
C ILE A 9 3.75 -1.49 18.83
N ALA A 10 3.04 -1.32 17.71
CA ALA A 10 1.59 -1.51 17.66
C ALA A 10 1.17 -2.96 17.94
N LEU A 11 1.91 -3.94 17.40
CA LEU A 11 1.75 -5.37 17.67
C LEU A 11 2.02 -5.70 19.14
N SER A 12 3.08 -5.15 19.74
CA SER A 12 3.38 -5.37 21.16
C SER A 12 2.41 -4.65 22.11
N LEU A 13 1.87 -3.49 21.73
CA LEU A 13 0.80 -2.82 22.48
C LEU A 13 -0.52 -3.60 22.44
N ALA A 14 -0.83 -4.26 21.31
CA ALA A 14 -1.95 -5.19 21.18
C ALA A 14 -1.80 -6.43 22.07
N VAL A 15 -0.55 -6.92 22.24
CA VAL A 15 -0.20 -8.04 23.13
C VAL A 15 -0.32 -7.64 24.60
N ALA A 16 0.05 -6.41 24.95
CA ALA A 16 0.05 -5.94 26.34
C ALA A 16 -1.36 -5.62 26.88
N THR A 17 -2.36 -5.43 26.01
CA THR A 17 -3.64 -4.82 26.42
C THR A 17 -4.79 -5.77 26.72
N GLN A 18 -4.75 -7.08 26.42
CA GLN A 18 -5.71 -8.08 26.96
C GLN A 18 -5.46 -9.49 26.40
N GLY A 19 -6.00 -10.51 27.08
CA GLY A 19 -6.08 -11.90 26.61
C GLY A 19 -6.86 -12.08 25.31
N ALA A 20 -6.34 -11.53 24.22
CA ALA A 20 -6.86 -11.72 22.88
C ALA A 20 -6.50 -13.14 22.38
N PRO A 21 -7.44 -13.85 21.75
CA PRO A 21 -7.21 -15.21 21.25
C PRO A 21 -6.05 -15.22 20.24
N GLN A 22 -5.15 -16.20 20.37
CA GLN A 22 -3.94 -16.36 19.53
C GLN A 22 -4.21 -16.29 18.02
N LEU A 23 -5.42 -16.64 17.58
CA LEU A 23 -5.90 -16.53 16.19
C LEU A 23 -5.97 -15.09 15.65
N LEU A 24 -6.23 -14.12 16.53
CA LEU A 24 -6.33 -12.69 16.19
C LEU A 24 -4.93 -12.11 15.91
N PHE A 25 -3.91 -12.58 16.63
CA PHE A 25 -2.51 -12.19 16.41
C PHE A 25 -1.92 -12.78 15.13
N GLY A 26 -2.25 -14.03 14.79
CA GLY A 26 -1.82 -14.64 13.53
C GLY A 26 -2.34 -13.85 12.31
N SER A 27 -3.63 -13.49 12.33
CA SER A 27 -4.27 -12.75 11.25
C SER A 27 -3.70 -11.33 11.09
N LEU A 28 -3.44 -10.62 12.19
CA LEU A 28 -2.83 -9.29 12.16
C LEU A 28 -1.37 -9.32 11.71
N THR A 29 -0.61 -10.37 12.06
CA THR A 29 0.78 -10.53 11.63
C THR A 29 0.88 -10.76 10.12
N VAL A 30 0.04 -11.63 9.57
CA VAL A 30 -0.04 -11.87 8.11
C VAL A 30 -0.48 -10.60 7.36
N LEU A 31 -1.42 -9.85 7.93
CA LEU A 31 -1.88 -8.58 7.37
C LEU A 31 -0.77 -7.52 7.36
N ALA A 32 -0.03 -7.41 8.46
CA ALA A 32 1.14 -6.56 8.59
C ALA A 32 2.23 -6.90 7.57
N GLU A 33 2.51 -8.19 7.36
CA GLU A 33 3.44 -8.67 6.34
C GLU A 33 2.96 -8.33 4.94
N THR A 34 1.66 -8.55 4.65
CA THR A 34 1.05 -8.22 3.36
C THR A 34 1.14 -6.73 3.05
N ILE A 35 0.81 -5.86 4.02
CA ILE A 35 0.96 -4.41 3.88
C ILE A 35 2.43 -4.03 3.66
N SER A 36 3.36 -4.66 4.39
CA SER A 36 4.80 -4.41 4.22
C SER A 36 5.29 -4.80 2.83
N ASN A 37 4.82 -5.95 2.30
CA ASN A 37 5.12 -6.40 0.96
C ASN A 37 4.55 -5.45 -0.10
N LEU A 38 3.30 -5.01 0.06
CA LEU A 38 2.68 -4.01 -0.80
C LEU A 38 3.51 -2.72 -0.84
N VAL A 39 3.91 -2.22 0.33
CA VAL A 39 4.77 -1.03 0.45
C VAL A 39 6.10 -1.24 -0.26
N ALA A 40 6.74 -2.41 -0.12
CA ALA A 40 7.98 -2.72 -0.78
C ALA A 40 7.85 -2.73 -2.30
N GLN A 41 6.82 -3.39 -2.85
CA GLN A 41 6.60 -3.45 -4.31
C GLN A 41 6.36 -2.06 -4.89
N LEU A 42 5.51 -1.26 -4.24
CA LEU A 42 5.20 0.09 -4.69
C LEU A 42 6.41 1.02 -4.60
N THR A 43 7.21 0.89 -3.53
CA THR A 43 8.47 1.62 -3.37
C THR A 43 9.45 1.28 -4.49
N THR A 44 9.59 -0.01 -4.83
CA THR A 44 10.45 -0.46 -5.93
C THR A 44 10.01 0.14 -7.26
N LEU A 45 8.71 0.09 -7.58
CA LEU A 45 8.18 0.66 -8.81
C LEU A 45 8.45 2.16 -8.90
N LEU A 46 8.15 2.89 -7.82
CA LEU A 46 8.36 4.34 -7.75
C LEU A 46 9.83 4.74 -7.87
N ASN A 47 10.73 3.97 -7.25
CA ASN A 47 12.17 4.19 -7.40
C ASN A 47 12.65 3.91 -8.84
N ASN A 48 12.17 2.84 -9.46
CA ASN A 48 12.51 2.51 -10.85
C ASN A 48 12.05 3.64 -11.80
N VAL A 49 10.85 4.17 -11.56
CA VAL A 49 10.32 5.33 -12.29
C VAL A 49 11.20 6.56 -12.09
N LEU A 50 11.61 6.87 -10.86
CA LEU A 50 12.44 8.03 -10.55
C LEU A 50 13.85 7.93 -11.16
N VAL A 51 14.41 6.72 -11.23
CA VAL A 51 15.72 6.45 -11.86
C VAL A 51 15.63 6.54 -13.38
N SER A 52 14.54 6.06 -13.97
CA SER A 52 14.29 6.10 -15.42
C SER A 52 13.90 7.51 -15.90
N ALA A 53 13.32 8.32 -15.02
CA ALA A 53 12.99 9.71 -15.28
C ALA A 53 14.26 10.55 -15.55
N GLY A 54 14.29 11.22 -16.70
CA GLY A 54 15.34 12.19 -17.03
C GLY A 54 15.42 13.33 -16.02
N THR A 55 16.53 14.08 -16.02
CA THR A 55 16.84 15.11 -15.01
C THR A 55 15.73 16.17 -14.82
N THR A 56 15.06 16.57 -15.90
CA THR A 56 13.95 17.54 -15.88
C THR A 56 12.69 16.95 -15.25
N THR A 57 12.30 15.73 -15.62
CA THR A 57 11.12 15.02 -15.10
C THR A 57 11.32 14.64 -13.63
N ARG A 58 12.55 14.29 -13.25
CA ARG A 58 12.92 13.88 -11.89
C ARG A 58 12.62 14.93 -10.83
N SER A 59 12.75 16.23 -11.12
CA SER A 59 12.46 17.29 -10.15
C SER A 59 10.98 17.29 -9.74
N VAL A 60 10.08 17.30 -10.72
CA VAL A 60 8.62 17.33 -10.49
C VAL A 60 8.15 16.00 -9.91
N LEU A 61 8.66 14.89 -10.46
CA LEU A 61 8.31 13.55 -10.05
C LEU A 61 8.82 13.21 -8.65
N SER A 62 9.92 13.80 -8.19
CA SER A 62 10.43 13.58 -6.84
C SER A 62 9.44 14.01 -5.75
N SER A 63 8.68 15.08 -6.00
CA SER A 63 7.66 15.56 -5.05
C SER A 63 6.48 14.60 -4.99
N VAL A 64 6.02 14.12 -6.14
CA VAL A 64 4.90 13.17 -6.22
C VAL A 64 5.27 11.80 -5.68
N VAL A 65 6.45 11.28 -6.05
CA VAL A 65 7.02 10.05 -5.51
C VAL A 65 7.26 10.18 -4.01
N GLY A 66 7.77 11.31 -3.53
CA GLY A 66 7.95 11.58 -2.11
C GLY A 66 6.64 11.55 -1.32
N ASN A 67 5.57 12.15 -1.86
CA ASN A 67 4.24 12.06 -1.28
C ASN A 67 3.70 10.63 -1.29
N ALA A 68 3.85 9.89 -2.39
CA ALA A 68 3.43 8.49 -2.47
C ALA A 68 4.16 7.62 -1.43
N LEU A 69 5.47 7.81 -1.26
CA LEU A 69 6.25 7.13 -0.22
C LEU A 69 5.77 7.48 1.19
N SER A 70 5.47 8.76 1.45
CA SER A 70 4.90 9.20 2.73
C SER A 70 3.55 8.53 3.03
N LEU A 71 2.68 8.42 2.02
CA LEU A 71 1.40 7.73 2.13
C LEU A 71 1.57 6.21 2.35
N LEU A 72 2.56 5.59 1.71
CA LEU A 72 2.92 4.19 1.96
C LEU A 72 3.37 3.96 3.42
N TYR A 73 4.09 4.92 4.00
CA TYR A 73 4.38 4.88 5.43
C TYR A 73 3.13 5.09 6.29
N GLY A 74 2.22 5.97 5.89
CA GLY A 74 0.89 6.11 6.51
C GLY A 74 0.11 4.80 6.49
N LEU A 75 0.19 4.03 5.39
CA LEU A 75 -0.49 2.75 5.21
C LEU A 75 -0.06 1.72 6.26
N ALA A 76 1.25 1.63 6.53
CA ALA A 76 1.78 0.78 7.59
C ALA A 76 1.20 1.16 8.98
N ASN A 77 0.93 2.45 9.21
CA ASN A 77 0.33 2.92 10.47
C ASN A 77 -1.17 2.64 10.59
N THR A 78 -1.88 2.38 9.48
CA THR A 78 -3.31 2.00 9.51
C THR A 78 -3.57 0.63 10.14
N ALA A 79 -2.52 -0.15 10.39
CA ALA A 79 -2.59 -1.41 11.12
C ALA A 79 -3.26 -1.26 12.51
N ILE A 80 -3.11 -0.10 13.16
CA ILE A 80 -3.76 0.18 14.46
C ILE A 80 -5.29 0.21 14.31
N SER A 81 -5.81 0.81 13.24
CA SER A 81 -7.25 0.87 12.96
C SER A 81 -7.82 -0.52 12.61
N LEU A 82 -6.98 -1.42 12.09
CA LEU A 82 -7.36 -2.78 11.75
C LEU A 82 -7.62 -3.66 12.99
N LEU A 83 -7.11 -3.29 14.18
CA LEU A 83 -7.47 -3.99 15.43
C LEU A 83 -8.96 -3.92 15.77
N LEU A 84 -9.64 -2.88 15.28
CA LEU A 84 -11.08 -2.65 15.53
C LEU A 84 -11.98 -3.38 14.53
N VAL A 85 -11.40 -4.08 13.54
CA VAL A 85 -12.14 -4.81 12.51
C VAL A 85 -12.52 -6.20 13.02
N PRO A 86 -13.77 -6.65 12.83
CA PRO A 86 -14.17 -8.02 13.19
C PRO A 86 -13.32 -9.09 12.49
N GLN A 87 -13.00 -10.20 13.16
CA GLN A 87 -12.13 -11.25 12.60
C GLN A 87 -12.59 -11.78 11.22
N GLY A 88 -13.89 -12.03 11.03
CA GLY A 88 -14.41 -12.49 9.73
C GLY A 88 -14.15 -11.50 8.60
N ALA A 89 -14.22 -10.21 8.91
CA ALA A 89 -13.87 -9.15 7.97
C ALA A 89 -12.35 -9.00 7.79
N LEU A 90 -11.55 -9.20 8.84
CA LEU A 90 -10.09 -9.19 8.75
C LEU A 90 -9.56 -10.24 7.78
N THR A 91 -10.14 -11.45 7.77
CA THR A 91 -9.79 -12.49 6.79
C THR A 91 -10.08 -12.03 5.36
N THR A 92 -11.23 -11.40 5.12
CA THR A 92 -11.58 -10.85 3.81
C THR A 92 -10.63 -9.70 3.42
N VAL A 93 -10.39 -8.76 4.32
CA VAL A 93 -9.46 -7.63 4.10
C VAL A 93 -8.06 -8.13 3.77
N ASN A 94 -7.58 -9.14 4.51
CA ASN A 94 -6.29 -9.76 4.24
C ASN A 94 -6.26 -10.41 2.85
N ALA A 95 -7.27 -11.21 2.49
CA ALA A 95 -7.36 -11.82 1.17
C ALA A 95 -7.37 -10.78 0.03
N LEU A 96 -8.11 -9.66 0.21
CA LEU A 96 -8.14 -8.55 -0.74
C LEU A 96 -6.77 -7.89 -0.90
N LEU A 97 -6.08 -7.63 0.21
CA LEU A 97 -4.74 -7.03 0.21
C LEU A 97 -3.71 -7.98 -0.39
N THR A 98 -3.77 -9.27 -0.09
CA THR A 98 -2.86 -10.28 -0.65
C THR A 98 -3.06 -10.41 -2.16
N ASP A 99 -4.31 -10.47 -2.64
CA ASP A 99 -4.64 -10.49 -4.07
C ASP A 99 -4.08 -9.26 -4.80
N ALA A 100 -4.35 -8.06 -4.27
CA ALA A 100 -3.81 -6.81 -4.82
C ALA A 100 -2.27 -6.78 -4.81
N THR A 101 -1.65 -7.24 -3.72
CA THR A 101 -0.19 -7.28 -3.58
C THR A 101 0.44 -8.23 -4.59
N ASN A 102 -0.16 -9.40 -4.81
CA ASN A 102 0.32 -10.37 -5.79
C ASN A 102 0.21 -9.81 -7.23
N GLN A 103 -0.92 -9.19 -7.58
CA GLN A 103 -1.09 -8.55 -8.88
C GLN A 103 -0.06 -7.43 -9.11
N ILE A 104 0.16 -6.59 -8.10
CA ILE A 104 1.17 -5.53 -8.14
C ILE A 104 2.57 -6.14 -8.28
N ALA A 105 2.91 -7.19 -7.53
CA ALA A 105 4.20 -7.86 -7.63
C ALA A 105 4.43 -8.42 -9.04
N THR A 106 3.41 -9.03 -9.67
CA THR A 106 3.50 -9.48 -11.07
C THR A 106 3.78 -8.32 -12.02
N ILE A 107 3.11 -7.18 -11.83
CA ILE A 107 3.35 -5.97 -12.63
C ILE A 107 4.76 -5.44 -12.42
N VAL A 108 5.23 -5.32 -11.18
CA VAL A 108 6.56 -4.81 -10.85
C VAL A 108 7.65 -5.70 -11.42
N ASN A 109 7.50 -7.03 -11.31
CA ASN A 109 8.44 -7.99 -11.88
C ASN A 109 8.43 -7.99 -13.42
N GLY A 110 7.27 -7.71 -14.04
CA GLY A 110 7.14 -7.57 -15.49
C GLY A 110 7.51 -6.18 -16.01
N ALA A 111 7.56 -5.18 -15.14
CA ALA A 111 7.92 -3.82 -15.49
C ALA A 111 9.43 -3.75 -15.68
N GLY A 112 9.86 -3.63 -16.95
CA GLY A 112 11.25 -3.31 -17.26
C GLY A 112 11.69 -1.97 -16.68
N THR A 113 12.91 -1.53 -16.99
CA THR A 113 13.50 -0.31 -16.40
C THR A 113 13.26 0.97 -17.22
N SER A 114 12.53 0.88 -18.33
CA SER A 114 12.26 2.03 -19.20
C SER A 114 10.96 2.74 -18.83
N LEU A 115 10.88 4.07 -19.03
CA LEU A 115 9.64 4.84 -18.85
C LEU A 115 8.48 4.27 -19.68
N ALA A 116 8.76 3.79 -20.91
CA ALA A 116 7.76 3.19 -21.79
C ALA A 116 7.08 1.95 -21.18
N THR A 117 7.79 1.21 -20.32
CA THR A 117 7.25 0.04 -19.60
C THR A 117 6.76 0.38 -18.19
N LEU A 118 7.38 1.38 -17.55
CA LEU A 118 7.07 1.78 -16.18
C LEU A 118 5.79 2.63 -16.07
N VAL A 119 5.48 3.47 -17.06
CA VAL A 119 4.25 4.28 -17.08
C VAL A 119 3.00 3.40 -17.18
N PRO A 120 2.91 2.42 -18.10
CA PRO A 120 1.81 1.47 -18.10
C PRO A 120 1.73 0.65 -16.80
N ALA A 121 2.88 0.27 -16.23
CA ALA A 121 2.93 -0.44 -14.95
C ALA A 121 2.33 0.40 -13.81
N LEU A 122 2.67 1.68 -13.70
CA LEU A 122 2.05 2.60 -12.74
C LEU A 122 0.53 2.70 -12.94
N GLY A 123 0.05 2.79 -14.18
CA GLY A 123 -1.39 2.84 -14.48
C GLY A 123 -2.15 1.58 -14.06
N ASN A 124 -1.54 0.41 -14.30
CA ASN A 124 -2.10 -0.87 -13.85
C ASN A 124 -2.15 -0.94 -12.32
N VAL A 125 -1.08 -0.51 -11.63
CA VAL A 125 -1.03 -0.44 -10.18
C VAL A 125 -2.08 0.53 -9.62
N GLN A 126 -2.25 1.71 -10.21
CA GLN A 126 -3.29 2.67 -9.84
C GLN A 126 -4.69 2.04 -9.94
N THR A 127 -4.94 1.27 -11.00
CA THR A 127 -6.21 0.57 -11.23
C THR A 127 -6.47 -0.49 -10.17
N ILE A 128 -5.43 -1.26 -9.81
CA ILE A 128 -5.51 -2.28 -8.74
C ILE A 128 -5.82 -1.63 -7.39
N LEU A 129 -5.13 -0.53 -7.04
CA LEU A 129 -5.39 0.18 -5.79
C LEU A 129 -6.82 0.76 -5.74
N SER A 130 -7.30 1.32 -6.85
CA SER A 130 -8.67 1.84 -6.94
C SER A 130 -9.72 0.73 -6.82
N THR A 131 -9.45 -0.43 -7.41
CA THR A 131 -10.29 -1.63 -7.28
C THR A 131 -10.29 -2.16 -5.86
N LEU A 132 -9.11 -2.20 -5.20
CA LEU A 132 -8.98 -2.58 -3.80
C LEU A 132 -9.78 -1.65 -2.89
N VAL A 133 -9.69 -0.33 -3.07
CA VAL A 133 -10.50 0.65 -2.32
C VAL A 133 -12.00 0.37 -2.49
N SER A 134 -12.44 0.11 -3.72
CA SER A 134 -13.85 -0.19 -4.01
C SER A 134 -14.32 -1.47 -3.31
N ARG A 135 -13.50 -2.52 -3.32
CA ARG A 135 -13.77 -3.80 -2.63
C ARG A 135 -13.76 -3.65 -1.10
N LEU A 136 -12.86 -2.84 -0.56
CA LEU A 136 -12.81 -2.53 0.88
C LEU A 136 -14.00 -1.66 1.32
N SER A 137 -14.44 -0.75 0.47
CA SER A 137 -15.62 0.10 0.72
C SER A 137 -16.90 -0.73 0.75
N ALA A 138 -16.99 -1.77 -0.09
CA ALA A 138 -18.12 -2.70 -0.11
C ALA A 138 -18.28 -3.52 1.19
N LEU A 139 -17.23 -3.64 2.01
CA LEU A 139 -17.32 -4.26 3.34
C LEU A 139 -18.09 -3.39 4.35
N ASN A 140 -18.24 -2.08 4.07
CA ASN A 140 -18.97 -1.11 4.88
C ASN A 140 -18.53 -1.07 6.35
N LEU A 141 -17.22 -1.05 6.59
CA LEU A 141 -16.63 -1.02 7.93
C LEU A 141 -15.91 0.31 8.20
N THR A 142 -16.37 1.05 9.20
CA THR A 142 -15.77 2.35 9.59
C THR A 142 -14.30 2.22 9.99
N ALA A 143 -13.91 1.10 10.60
CA ALA A 143 -12.53 0.81 10.97
C ALA A 143 -11.57 0.73 9.76
N LEU A 144 -12.09 0.51 8.55
CA LEU A 144 -11.30 0.53 7.31
C LEU A 144 -11.17 1.92 6.68
N ALA A 145 -11.88 2.94 7.17
CA ALA A 145 -11.85 4.28 6.58
C ALA A 145 -10.41 4.87 6.49
N PRO A 146 -9.53 4.71 7.49
CA PRO A 146 -8.14 5.19 7.40
C PRO A 146 -7.34 4.47 6.29
N LEU A 147 -7.53 3.16 6.15
CA LEU A 147 -6.91 2.34 5.11
C LEU A 147 -7.41 2.78 3.72
N GLN A 148 -8.72 2.90 3.55
CA GLN A 148 -9.35 3.33 2.30
C GLN A 148 -8.89 4.73 1.90
N SER A 149 -8.85 5.68 2.83
CA SER A 149 -8.39 7.05 2.58
C SER A 149 -6.93 7.06 2.10
N THR A 150 -6.06 6.31 2.77
CA THR A 150 -4.64 6.22 2.41
C THR A 150 -4.45 5.59 1.02
N LEU A 151 -5.14 4.49 0.73
CA LEU A 151 -5.10 3.83 -0.59
C LEU A 151 -5.66 4.72 -1.70
N THR A 152 -6.71 5.48 -1.43
CA THR A 152 -7.30 6.44 -2.38
C THR A 152 -6.31 7.56 -2.69
N GLN A 153 -5.72 8.16 -1.66
CA GLN A 153 -4.71 9.21 -1.83
C GLN A 153 -3.49 8.68 -2.60
N LEU A 154 -3.08 7.44 -2.32
CA LEU A 154 -1.99 6.79 -3.03
C LEU A 154 -2.33 6.59 -4.52
N ALA A 155 -3.50 6.05 -4.83
CA ALA A 155 -3.95 5.89 -6.22
C ALA A 155 -4.02 7.23 -6.96
N SER A 156 -4.56 8.28 -6.33
CA SER A 156 -4.58 9.64 -6.90
C SER A 156 -3.16 10.19 -7.11
N THR A 157 -2.25 9.96 -6.16
CA THR A 157 -0.85 10.39 -6.28
C THR A 157 -0.13 9.68 -7.42
N LEU A 158 -0.37 8.39 -7.62
CA LEU A 158 0.13 7.65 -8.79
C LEU A 158 -0.45 8.20 -10.10
N GLY A 159 -1.74 8.55 -10.13
CA GLY A 159 -2.37 9.19 -11.29
C GLY A 159 -1.72 10.53 -11.65
N SER A 160 -1.38 11.35 -10.65
CA SER A 160 -0.61 12.58 -10.83
C SER A 160 0.79 12.30 -11.35
N ALA A 161 1.46 11.25 -10.86
CA ALA A 161 2.79 10.86 -11.35
C ALA A 161 2.75 10.47 -12.83
N ILE A 162 1.76 9.65 -13.22
CA ILE A 162 1.56 9.25 -14.62
C ILE A 162 1.36 10.48 -15.50
N SER A 163 0.46 11.39 -15.09
CA SER A 163 0.14 12.60 -15.85
C SER A 163 1.36 13.51 -16.04
N GLN A 164 2.25 13.58 -15.05
CA GLN A 164 3.50 14.35 -15.13
C GLN A 164 4.59 13.68 -15.97
N ILE A 165 4.52 12.37 -16.15
CA ILE A 165 5.47 11.64 -17.00
C ILE A 165 5.00 11.67 -18.46
N SER A 166 3.68 11.63 -18.71
CA SER A 166 3.09 11.57 -20.05
C SER A 166 2.80 12.92 -20.69
N GLY A 167 2.84 14.01 -19.91
CA GLY A 167 2.74 15.40 -20.40
C GLY A 167 4.10 15.97 -20.75
#